data_AF-X1K5Z6-F1
#
_entry.id   AF-X1K5Z6-F1
#
_cell.length_a   1.000
_cell.length_b   1.000
_cell.length_c   1.000
_cell.angle_alpha   90.00
_cell.angle_beta   90.00
_cell.angle_gamma   90.00
#
_symmetry.space_group_name_H-M   'P 1'
#
loop_
_entity.id
_entity.type
_entity.pdbx_description
1 polymer ?
#
loop_
_entity_poly.entity_id
_entity_poly.type
_entity_poly.pdbx_seq_one_letter_code
_entity_poly.pdbx_strand_id
1 'polypeptide(L)'
;MKNFTSELAGFIAEIQFDDLPWAAVHEAKRILLDSIGCALPGKGVDKGRIPLELAKKLGGPPESSIIGSPDKVSCSNSAFANGELINAL
;
A
#
# COMPACT_ATOMS: atom_id res chain seq x y z
N MET A 1 27.39 -18.93 -7.17
CA MET A 1 26.89 -18.56 -8.51
C MET A 1 25.78 -17.54 -8.32
N LYS A 2 25.87 -16.37 -8.96
CA LYS A 2 24.72 -15.45 -9.02
C LYS A 2 23.60 -16.15 -9.80
N ASN A 3 22.39 -16.18 -9.24
CA ASN A 3 21.16 -16.56 -9.90
C ASN A 3 20.23 -15.34 -10.02
N PHE A 4 19.15 -15.46 -10.79
CA PHE A 4 18.21 -14.35 -10.99
C PHE A 4 17.66 -13.76 -9.69
N THR A 5 17.37 -14.60 -8.70
CA THR A 5 16.92 -14.14 -7.38
C THR A 5 17.98 -13.25 -6.70
N SER A 6 19.24 -13.68 -6.71
CA SER A 6 20.34 -12.91 -6.10
C SER A 6 20.65 -11.62 -6.87
N GLU A 7 20.44 -11.59 -8.18
CA GLU A 7 20.64 -10.41 -9.01
C GLU A 7 19.54 -9.36 -8.76
N LEU A 8 18.28 -9.79 -8.73
CA LEU A 8 17.14 -8.91 -8.41
C LEU A 8 17.23 -8.36 -6.98
N ALA A 9 17.60 -9.21 -6.01
CA ALA A 9 17.77 -8.78 -4.62
C ALA A 9 18.89 -7.74 -4.48
N GLY A 10 20.01 -7.92 -5.20
CA GLY A 10 21.10 -6.95 -5.24
C GLY A 10 20.64 -5.61 -5.83
N PHE A 11 19.95 -5.64 -6.97
CA PHE A 11 19.40 -4.44 -7.60
C PHE A 11 18.49 -3.64 -6.65
N ILE A 12 17.53 -4.31 -5.99
CA ILE A 12 16.59 -3.66 -5.07
C ILE A 12 17.30 -3.10 -3.83
N ALA A 13 18.34 -3.79 -3.33
CA ALA A 13 19.07 -3.36 -2.14
C ALA A 13 20.00 -2.16 -2.40
N GLU A 14 20.50 -1.99 -3.63
CA GLU A 14 21.51 -0.99 -3.97
C GLU A 14 20.91 0.29 -4.59
N ILE A 15 19.78 0.18 -5.30
CA ILE A 15 19.18 1.32 -6.01
C ILE A 15 18.83 2.49 -5.07
N GLN A 16 19.19 3.71 -5.49
CA GLN A 16 18.85 4.96 -4.81
C GLN A 16 17.77 5.72 -5.59
N PHE A 17 17.13 6.70 -4.94
CA PHE A 17 16.10 7.50 -5.59
C PHE A 17 16.61 8.26 -6.83
N ASP A 18 17.85 8.73 -6.79
CA ASP A 18 18.47 9.49 -7.89
C ASP A 18 18.82 8.60 -9.10
N ASP A 19 18.86 7.27 -8.92
CA ASP A 19 19.03 6.31 -10.01
C ASP A 19 17.71 6.08 -10.79
N LEU A 20 16.57 6.52 -10.26
CA LEU A 20 15.27 6.27 -10.85
C LEU A 20 15.04 7.14 -12.10
N PRO A 21 14.61 6.55 -13.23
CA PRO A 21 14.20 7.33 -14.39
C PRO A 21 13.09 8.31 -14.03
N TRP A 22 13.21 9.56 -14.47
CA TRP A 22 12.22 10.60 -14.17
C TRP A 22 10.79 10.17 -14.52
N ALA A 23 10.60 9.47 -15.64
CA ALA A 23 9.29 8.97 -16.07
C ALA A 23 8.68 7.97 -15.07
N ALA A 24 9.50 7.11 -14.45
CA ALA A 24 9.04 6.17 -13.44
C ALA A 24 8.62 6.89 -12.15
N VAL A 25 9.40 7.89 -11.72
CA VAL A 25 9.04 8.73 -10.57
C VAL A 25 7.74 9.50 -10.81
N HIS A 26 7.58 10.06 -12.02
CA HIS A 26 6.37 10.78 -12.39
C HIS A 26 5.14 9.87 -12.36
N GLU A 27 5.23 8.68 -12.95
CA GLU A 27 4.12 7.74 -12.99
C GLU A 27 3.81 7.14 -11.62
N ALA A 28 4.82 6.83 -10.81
CA ALA A 28 4.60 6.35 -9.43
C ALA A 28 3.80 7.37 -8.59
N LYS A 29 4.06 8.67 -8.76
CA LYS A 29 3.27 9.72 -8.09
C LYS A 29 1.82 9.74 -8.55
N ARG A 30 1.57 9.53 -9.86
CA ARG A 30 0.21 9.45 -10.41
C ARG A 30 -0.53 8.22 -9.91
N ILE A 31 0.12 7.06 -9.90
CA ILE A 31 -0.45 5.82 -9.36
C ILE A 31 -0.76 5.98 -7.87
N LEU A 32 0.12 6.62 -7.10
CA LEU A 32 -0.14 6.88 -5.68
C LEU A 32 -1.35 7.78 -5.47
N LEU A 33 -1.48 8.85 -6.26
CA LEU A 33 -2.64 9.75 -6.22
C LEU A 33 -3.93 9.02 -6.58
N ASP A 34 -3.91 8.22 -7.65
CA ASP A 34 -5.03 7.40 -8.11
C ASP A 34 -5.45 6.38 -7.04
N SER A 35 -4.49 5.67 -6.45
CA SER A 35 -4.72 4.69 -5.39
C SER A 35 -5.44 5.31 -4.18
N ILE A 36 -4.99 6.48 -3.72
CA ILE A 36 -5.67 7.22 -2.65
C ILE A 36 -7.08 7.64 -3.09
N GLY A 37 -7.23 8.08 -4.34
CA GLY A 37 -8.51 8.43 -4.95
C GLY A 37 -9.52 7.28 -4.97
N CYS A 38 -9.08 6.06 -5.27
CA CYS A 38 -9.92 4.86 -5.26
C CYS A 38 -10.24 4.35 -3.85
N ALA A 39 -9.28 4.44 -2.92
CA ALA A 39 -9.45 3.96 -1.56
C ALA A 39 -10.54 4.70 -0.77
N LEU A 40 -10.65 6.02 -0.95
CA LEU A 40 -11.60 6.87 -0.22
C LEU A 40 -13.08 6.49 -0.45
N PRO A 41 -13.59 6.36 -1.70
CA PRO A 41 -14.95 5.89 -1.96
C PRO A 41 -15.10 4.38 -1.73
N GLY A 42 -14.02 3.59 -1.86
CA GLY A 42 -14.02 2.14 -1.64
C GLY A 42 -14.53 1.71 -0.27
N LYS A 43 -14.38 2.55 0.76
CA LYS A 43 -14.93 2.28 2.10
C LYS A 43 -16.46 2.22 2.14
N GLY A 44 -17.14 2.78 1.14
CA GLY A 44 -18.60 2.85 1.05
C GLY A 44 -19.26 1.58 0.50
N VAL A 45 -18.47 0.64 -0.04
CA VAL A 45 -18.97 -0.65 -0.55
C VAL A 45 -18.51 -1.79 0.35
N ASP A 46 -19.26 -2.90 0.36
CA ASP A 46 -18.95 -4.05 1.23
C ASP A 46 -17.55 -4.62 1.00
N LYS A 47 -17.08 -4.60 -0.26
CA LYS A 47 -15.74 -5.06 -0.63
C LYS A 47 -14.63 -4.30 0.11
N GLY A 48 -14.75 -2.99 0.32
CA GLY A 48 -13.78 -2.22 1.09
C GLY A 48 -14.10 -2.16 2.60
N ARG A 49 -15.39 -2.10 2.95
CA ARG A 49 -15.86 -1.97 4.35
C ARG A 49 -15.53 -3.19 5.20
N ILE A 50 -15.77 -4.41 4.69
CA ILE A 50 -15.55 -5.64 5.44
C ILE A 50 -14.07 -5.83 5.85
N PRO A 51 -13.08 -5.74 4.93
CA PRO A 51 -11.68 -5.88 5.30
C PRO A 51 -11.17 -4.72 6.17
N LEU A 52 -11.69 -3.51 6.01
CA LEU A 52 -11.42 -2.39 6.91
C LEU A 52 -11.82 -2.73 8.35
N GLU A 53 -13.05 -3.18 8.56
CA GLU A 53 -13.54 -3.56 9.90
C GLU A 53 -12.80 -4.77 10.47
N LEU A 54 -12.40 -5.72 9.62
CA LEU A 54 -11.54 -6.84 10.03
C LEU A 54 -10.18 -6.34 10.53
N ALA A 55 -9.51 -5.46 9.79
CA ALA A 55 -8.23 -4.91 10.19
C ALA A 55 -8.31 -4.15 11.53
N LYS A 56 -9.39 -3.37 11.73
CA LYS A 56 -9.67 -2.71 13.01
C LYS A 56 -9.87 -3.71 14.14
N LYS A 57 -10.63 -4.77 13.90
CA LYS A 57 -10.91 -5.82 14.89
C LYS A 57 -9.67 -6.61 15.28
N LEU A 58 -8.77 -6.88 14.33
CA LEU A 58 -7.49 -7.53 14.59
C LEU A 58 -6.52 -6.60 15.34
N GLY A 59 -6.60 -5.28 15.10
CA GLY A 59 -5.86 -4.28 15.85
C GLY A 59 -4.35 -4.40 15.68
N GLY A 60 -3.62 -4.37 16.80
CA GLY A 60 -2.15 -4.42 16.85
C GLY A 60 -1.52 -3.08 17.27
N PRO A 61 -0.17 -3.01 17.31
CA PRO A 61 0.53 -1.77 17.62
C PRO A 61 0.14 -0.65 16.63
N PRO A 62 -0.06 0.60 17.08
CA PRO A 62 -0.55 1.69 16.22
C PRO A 62 0.55 2.25 15.30
N GLU A 63 1.09 1.41 14.42
CA GLU A 63 2.23 1.71 13.56
C GLU A 63 1.84 2.44 12.28
N SER A 64 0.65 2.14 11.73
CA SER A 64 0.23 2.63 10.41
C SER A 64 -1.26 2.91 10.33
N SER A 65 -1.64 3.86 9.48
CA SER A 65 -3.00 4.36 9.31
C SER A 65 -3.78 3.60 8.22
N ILE A 66 -5.09 3.49 8.41
CA ILE A 66 -6.02 3.07 7.35
C ILE A 66 -6.50 4.31 6.58
N ILE A 67 -6.43 4.30 5.25
CA ILE A 67 -6.83 5.43 4.40
C ILE A 67 -8.31 5.76 4.62
N GLY A 68 -8.61 7.03 4.87
CA GLY A 68 -9.99 7.50 5.09
C GLY A 68 -10.60 7.10 6.44
N SER A 69 -9.76 6.65 7.39
CA SER A 69 -10.12 6.31 8.77
C SER A 69 -9.20 7.03 9.78
N PRO A 70 -9.68 7.38 11.00
CA PRO A 70 -8.82 7.87 12.08
C PRO A 70 -8.01 6.76 12.77
N ASP A 71 -8.27 5.49 12.47
CA ASP A 71 -7.68 4.34 13.16
C ASP A 71 -6.23 4.09 12.72
N LYS A 72 -5.39 3.72 13.71
CA LYS A 72 -4.06 3.13 13.48
C LYS A 72 -4.03 1.70 14.02
N VAL A 73 -3.46 0.80 13.23
CA VAL A 73 -3.30 -0.63 13.53
C VAL A 73 -1.89 -1.07 13.15
N SER A 74 -1.57 -2.36 13.30
CA SER A 74 -0.26 -2.87 12.88
C SER A 74 0.00 -2.59 11.40
N CYS A 75 1.27 -2.47 11.01
CA CYS A 75 1.66 -2.25 9.61
C CYS A 75 0.99 -3.26 8.66
N SER A 76 1.00 -4.54 9.01
CA SER A 76 0.40 -5.61 8.20
C SER A 76 -1.11 -5.45 8.02
N ASN A 77 -1.84 -5.14 9.09
CA ASN A 77 -3.30 -4.99 9.04
C ASN A 77 -3.71 -3.74 8.26
N SER A 78 -2.97 -2.64 8.40
CA SER A 78 -3.20 -1.42 7.64
C SER A 78 -2.95 -1.63 6.13
N ALA A 79 -1.90 -2.37 5.77
CA ALA A 79 -1.57 -2.66 4.38
C ALA A 79 -2.65 -3.52 3.72
N PHE A 80 -3.15 -4.54 4.42
CA PHE A 80 -4.27 -5.35 3.96
C PHE A 80 -5.53 -4.50 3.71
N ALA A 81 -5.97 -3.71 4.71
CA ALA A 81 -7.15 -2.87 4.56
C ALA A 81 -7.00 -1.85 3.43
N ASN A 82 -5.85 -1.17 3.34
CA ASN A 82 -5.59 -0.19 2.30
C ASN A 82 -5.58 -0.82 0.90
N GLY A 83 -5.00 -2.01 0.74
CA GLY A 83 -5.03 -2.75 -0.54
C GLY A 83 -6.44 -3.09 -0.99
N GLU A 84 -7.29 -3.55 -0.07
CA GLU A 84 -8.70 -3.85 -0.37
C GLU A 84 -9.50 -2.59 -0.70
N LEU A 85 -9.26 -1.48 0.00
CA LEU A 85 -9.88 -0.19 -0.29
C LEU A 85 -9.53 0.31 -1.69
N ILE A 86 -8.25 0.23 -2.08
CA ILE A 86 -7.76 0.67 -3.40
C ILE A 86 -8.46 -0.09 -4.54
N ASN A 87 -8.74 -1.39 -4.35
CA ASN A 87 -9.34 -2.28 -5.36
C ASN A 87 -10.84 -2.55 -5.14
N ALA A 88 -11.52 -1.71 -4.36
CA ALA A 88 -12.91 -1.96 -3.96
C ALA A 88 -13.95 -1.69 -5.06
N LEU A 89 -13.61 -0.86 -6.06
CA LEU A 89 -14.46 -0.43 -7.17
C LEU A 89 -13.95 -0.98 -8.50
#